data_AF-T0VGX5-F1
#
_entry.id   AF-T0VGX5-F1
#
_cell.length_a   1.000
_cell.length_b   1.000
_cell.length_c   1.000
_cell.angle_alpha   90.00
_cell.angle_beta   90.00
_cell.angle_gamma   90.00
#
_symmetry.space_group_name_H-M   'P 1'
#
loop_
_entity.id
_entity.type
_entity.pdbx_description
1 polymer ?
#
loop_
_entity_poly.entity_id
_entity_poly.type
_entity_poly.pdbx_seq_one_letter_code
_entity_poly.pdbx_strand_id
1 'polypeptide(L)'
;MQKRYSKEFKETLIAFYHSGQSVTQLSKEYDVAPATIYKWIDLYSKSNESSVSKADFLELKRQLAKVKEERDILKKSIDHIRREKEVSAADMAQTIQTLALNV
;
A
#
# COMPACT_ATOMS: atom_id res chain seq x y z
N MET A 1 21.13 9.93 -8.88
CA MET A 1 19.81 10.43 -8.44
C MET A 1 18.76 9.89 -9.42
N GLN A 2 17.71 9.18 -8.95
CA GLN A 2 16.67 8.68 -9.86
C GLN A 2 15.75 9.82 -10.29
N LYS A 3 15.67 10.14 -11.58
CA LYS A 3 14.63 11.03 -12.13
C LYS A 3 13.25 10.41 -11.81
N ARG A 4 12.39 11.16 -11.12
CA ARG A 4 11.01 10.76 -10.76
C ARG A 4 10.06 11.38 -11.78
N TYR A 5 9.34 10.54 -12.51
CA TYR A 5 8.31 10.96 -13.45
C TYR A 5 6.93 10.71 -12.84
N SER A 6 5.99 11.64 -13.06
CA SER A 6 4.60 11.51 -12.61
C SER A 6 3.88 10.36 -13.32
N LYS A 7 2.72 9.95 -12.82
CA LYS A 7 1.92 8.86 -13.44
C LYS A 7 1.39 9.32 -14.80
N GLU A 8 0.85 10.54 -14.83
CA GLU A 8 0.23 11.19 -15.99
C GLU A 8 1.23 11.31 -17.15
N PHE A 9 2.48 11.70 -16.83
CA PHE A 9 3.54 11.79 -17.82
C PHE A 9 3.85 10.43 -18.47
N LYS A 10 3.96 9.37 -17.65
CA LYS A 10 4.22 8.02 -18.16
C LYS A 10 3.08 7.55 -19.05
N GLU A 11 1.84 7.73 -18.61
CA GLU A 11 0.64 7.36 -19.36
C GLU A 11 0.55 8.09 -20.70
N THR A 12 0.90 9.38 -20.73
CA THR A 12 0.97 10.18 -21.96
C THR A 12 2.00 9.62 -22.95
N LEU A 13 3.22 9.31 -22.47
CA LEU A 13 4.26 8.73 -23.33
C LEU A 13 3.85 7.38 -23.91
N ILE A 14 3.17 6.56 -23.10
CA ILE A 14 2.65 5.26 -23.53
C ILE A 14 1.51 5.43 -24.56
N ALA A 15 0.64 6.43 -24.38
CA ALA A 15 -0.40 6.76 -25.36
C ALA A 15 0.20 7.16 -26.72
N PHE A 16 1.27 7.96 -26.74
CA PHE A 16 1.99 8.30 -27.96
C PHE A 16 2.65 7.09 -28.63
N TYR A 17 3.20 6.16 -27.84
CA TYR A 17 3.68 4.90 -28.37
C TYR A 17 2.56 4.09 -29.04
N HIS A 18 1.39 3.99 -28.39
CA HIS A 18 0.23 3.31 -28.95
C HIS A 18 -0.38 4.01 -30.18
N SER A 19 -0.19 5.33 -30.33
CA SER A 19 -0.56 6.06 -31.55
C SER A 19 0.44 5.90 -32.70
N GLY A 20 1.48 5.08 -32.52
CA GLY A 20 2.44 4.71 -33.58
C GLY A 20 3.80 5.41 -33.51
N GLN A 21 4.07 6.24 -32.49
CA GLN A 21 5.40 6.84 -32.34
C GLN A 21 6.43 5.81 -31.86
N SER A 22 7.64 5.87 -32.42
CA SER A 22 8.72 4.96 -32.00
C SER A 22 9.32 5.35 -30.66
N VAL A 23 9.78 4.36 -29.88
CA VAL A 23 10.49 4.61 -28.62
C VAL A 23 11.74 5.47 -28.82
N THR A 24 12.44 5.31 -29.94
CA THR A 24 13.62 6.13 -30.28
C THR A 24 13.26 7.61 -30.47
N GLN A 25 12.12 7.90 -31.10
CA GLN A 25 11.62 9.26 -31.26
C GLN A 25 11.23 9.86 -29.90
N LEU A 26 10.39 9.16 -29.13
CA LEU A 26 9.96 9.57 -27.80
C LEU A 26 11.15 9.80 -26.85
N SER A 27 12.17 8.95 -26.95
CA SER A 27 13.38 9.07 -26.14
C SER A 27 14.12 10.38 -26.39
N LYS A 28 14.26 10.78 -27.66
CA LYS A 28 14.93 12.02 -28.04
C LYS A 28 14.09 13.25 -27.70
N GLU A 29 12.79 13.20 -27.94
CA GLU A 29 11.88 14.34 -27.76
C GLU A 29 11.68 14.70 -26.29
N TYR A 30 11.60 13.69 -25.42
CA TYR A 30 11.27 13.87 -23.99
C TYR A 30 12.46 13.67 -23.04
N ASP A 31 13.68 13.46 -23.56
CA ASP A 31 14.90 13.17 -22.79
C ASP A 31 14.71 11.99 -21.78
N VAL A 32 14.04 10.94 -22.25
CA VAL A 32 13.80 9.71 -21.47
C VAL A 32 14.58 8.57 -22.10
N ALA A 33 15.36 7.84 -21.30
CA ALA A 33 16.11 6.70 -21.81
C ALA A 33 15.17 5.63 -22.43
N PRO A 34 15.49 5.03 -23.59
CA PRO A 34 14.63 4.05 -24.26
C PRO A 34 14.22 2.88 -23.36
N ALA A 35 15.17 2.38 -22.55
CA ALA A 35 14.93 1.30 -21.59
C ALA A 35 13.87 1.67 -20.53
N THR A 36 13.80 2.95 -20.15
CA THR A 36 12.78 3.44 -19.21
C THR A 36 11.40 3.44 -19.84
N ILE A 37 11.30 3.84 -21.12
CA ILE A 37 10.04 3.84 -21.88
C ILE A 37 9.55 2.41 -22.06
N TYR A 38 10.40 1.47 -22.49
CA TYR A 38 10.04 0.06 -22.59
C TYR A 38 9.55 -0.53 -21.27
N LYS A 39 10.20 -0.18 -20.16
CA LYS A 39 9.75 -0.58 -18.82
C LYS A 39 8.36 -0.05 -18.48
N TRP A 40 8.03 1.18 -18.88
CA TRP A 40 6.69 1.71 -18.67
C TRP A 40 5.67 1.01 -19.56
N ILE A 41 5.99 0.75 -20.82
CA ILE A 41 5.13 -0.02 -21.73
C ILE A 41 4.81 -1.40 -21.10
N ASP A 42 5.80 -2.13 -20.58
CA ASP A 42 5.55 -3.40 -19.87
C ASP A 42 4.64 -3.23 -18.65
N LEU A 43 4.91 -2.22 -17.80
CA LEU A 43 4.19 -2.03 -16.55
C LEU A 43 2.74 -1.55 -16.72
N TYR A 44 2.49 -0.75 -17.76
CA TYR A 44 1.21 -0.06 -17.95
C TYR A 44 0.43 -0.54 -19.17
N SER A 45 0.98 -1.45 -19.99
CA SER A 45 0.18 -2.14 -21.00
C SER A 45 -0.97 -2.87 -20.31
N LYS A 46 -2.20 -2.54 -20.72
CA LYS A 46 -3.38 -3.27 -20.28
C LYS A 46 -3.35 -4.61 -21.02
N SER A 47 -3.23 -5.74 -20.31
CA SER A 47 -3.49 -7.03 -20.92
C SER A 47 -4.92 -7.05 -21.41
N ASN A 48 -5.13 -7.48 -22.66
CA ASN A 48 -6.41 -7.41 -23.38
C ASN A 48 -7.61 -8.09 -22.67
N GLU A 49 -7.41 -8.77 -21.54
CA GLU A 49 -8.44 -9.45 -20.76
C GLU A 49 -8.65 -8.89 -19.34
N SER A 50 -7.84 -7.93 -18.88
CA SER A 50 -7.97 -7.37 -17.53
C SER A 50 -7.89 -5.85 -17.54
N SER A 51 -8.91 -5.19 -17.00
CA SER A 51 -9.00 -3.73 -16.85
C SER A 51 -7.93 -3.12 -15.95
N VAL A 52 -7.08 -3.93 -15.30
CA VAL A 52 -6.11 -3.53 -14.29
C VAL A 52 -4.68 -3.69 -14.84
N SER A 53 -3.90 -2.61 -14.81
CA SER A 53 -2.47 -2.63 -15.15
C SER A 53 -1.66 -3.36 -14.06
N LYS A 54 -0.50 -3.94 -14.44
CA LYS A 54 0.48 -4.51 -13.50
C LYS A 54 0.95 -3.50 -12.44
N ALA A 55 1.05 -2.22 -12.81
CA ALA A 55 1.35 -1.14 -11.86
C ALA A 55 0.23 -0.94 -10.84
N ASP A 56 -1.02 -0.91 -11.29
CA ASP A 56 -2.19 -0.78 -10.40
C ASP A 56 -2.33 -2.00 -9.48
N PHE A 57 -2.05 -3.20 -9.99
CA PHE A 57 -2.03 -4.43 -9.19
C PHE A 57 -0.96 -4.38 -8.08
N LEU A 58 0.24 -3.90 -8.40
CA LEU A 58 1.31 -3.79 -7.41
C LEU A 58 1.00 -2.74 -6.34
N GLU A 59 0.42 -1.62 -6.74
CA GLU A 59 -0.05 -0.59 -5.82
C GLU A 59 -1.17 -1.13 -4.91
N LEU A 60 -2.14 -1.85 -5.46
CA LEU A 60 -3.21 -2.48 -4.67
C LEU A 60 -2.65 -3.49 -3.67
N LYS A 61 -1.65 -4.29 -4.07
CA LYS A 61 -0.97 -5.23 -3.16
C LYS A 61 -0.25 -4.50 -2.01
N ARG A 62 0.37 -3.35 -2.30
CA ARG A 62 1.03 -2.50 -1.30
C ARG A 62 0.01 -1.92 -0.31
N GLN A 63 -1.10 -1.39 -0.81
CA GLN A 63 -2.18 -0.85 0.02
C GLN A 63 -2.80 -1.94 0.91
N LEU A 64 -3.04 -3.13 0.35
CA LEU A 64 -3.55 -4.27 1.11
C LEU A 64 -2.61 -4.68 2.24
N ALA A 65 -1.29 -4.68 2.01
CA ALA A 65 -0.31 -4.98 3.04
C ALA A 65 -0.35 -3.94 4.17
N LYS A 66 -0.39 -2.65 3.82
CA LYS A 66 -0.48 -1.55 4.79
C LYS A 66 -1.74 -1.64 5.66
N VAL A 67 -2.90 -1.85 5.03
CA VAL A 67 -4.18 -1.98 5.76
C VAL A 67 -4.19 -3.20 6.67
N LYS A 68 -3.60 -4.33 6.23
CA LYS A 68 -3.48 -5.52 7.08
C LYS A 68 -2.63 -5.26 8.33
N GLU A 69 -1.52 -4.55 8.17
CA GLU A 69 -0.63 -4.16 9.27
C GLU A 69 -1.34 -3.22 10.26
N GLU A 70 -2.00 -2.16 9.77
CA GLU A 70 -2.80 -1.25 10.60
C GLU A 70 -3.89 -2.00 11.38
N ARG A 71 -4.58 -2.93 10.72
CA ARG A 71 -5.60 -3.79 11.34
C ARG A 71 -5.00 -4.69 12.43
N ASP A 72 -3.81 -5.24 12.21
CA ASP A 72 -3.15 -6.10 13.19
C ASP A 72 -2.67 -5.32 14.41
N ILE A 73 -2.15 -4.10 14.22
CA ILE A 73 -1.82 -3.19 15.31
C ILE A 73 -3.08 -2.83 16.12
N LEU A 74 -4.17 -2.48 15.44
CA LEU A 74 -5.42 -2.12 16.09
C LEU A 74 -5.99 -3.28 16.92
N LYS A 75 -5.98 -4.50 16.39
CA LYS A 75 -6.39 -5.69 17.16
C LYS A 75 -5.55 -5.89 18.41
N LYS A 76 -4.21 -5.80 18.30
CA LYS A 76 -3.31 -5.91 19.46
C LYS A 76 -3.59 -4.85 20.51
N SER A 77 -3.90 -3.61 20.10
CA SER A 77 -4.24 -2.52 21.01
C SER A 77 -5.56 -2.80 21.76
N ILE A 78 -6.59 -3.27 21.05
CA ILE A 78 -7.87 -3.66 21.67
C ILE A 78 -7.66 -4.80 22.67
N ASP A 79 -6.88 -5.81 22.32
CA ASP A 79 -6.58 -6.94 23.21
C ASP A 79 -5.77 -6.52 24.45
N HIS A 80 -4.92 -5.49 24.32
CA HIS A 80 -4.20 -4.92 25.46
C HIS A 80 -5.15 -4.19 26.41
N ILE A 81 -6.01 -3.30 25.89
CA ILE A 81 -7.00 -2.55 26.69
C ILE A 81 -7.97 -3.49 27.39
N ARG A 82 -8.40 -4.56 26.71
CA ARG A 82 -9.29 -5.56 27.31
C ARG A 82 -8.64 -6.23 28.53
N ARG A 83 -7.40 -6.69 28.39
CA ARG A 83 -6.65 -7.35 29.48
C ARG A 83 -6.44 -6.41 30.65
N GLU A 84 -6.09 -5.14 30.40
CA GLU A 84 -5.91 -4.13 31.45
C GLU A 84 -7.18 -3.94 32.28
N LYS A 85 -8.35 -3.88 31.64
CA LYS A 85 -9.65 -3.81 32.34
C LYS A 85 -9.96 -5.06 33.15
N GLU A 86 -9.66 -6.25 32.62
CA GLU A 86 -9.87 -7.52 33.32
C GLU A 86 -9.00 -7.60 34.59
N VAL A 87 -7.74 -7.16 34.53
CA VAL A 87 -6.85 -7.10 35.71
C VAL A 87 -7.37 -6.09 36.75
N SER A 88 -7.75 -4.88 36.33
CA SER A 88 -8.27 -3.86 37.25
C SER A 88 -9.54 -4.31 37.98
N ALA A 89 -10.43 -5.04 37.31
CA ALA A 89 -11.62 -5.61 37.95
C ALA A 89 -11.27 -6.69 38.98
N ALA A 90 -10.27 -7.53 38.69
CA ALA A 90 -9.79 -8.56 39.60
C ALA A 90 -9.17 -7.94 40.88
N ASP A 91 -8.38 -6.88 40.74
CA ASP A 91 -7.74 -6.17 41.87
C ASP A 91 -8.79 -5.56 42.82
N MET A 92 -9.85 -4.96 42.26
CA MET A 92 -10.96 -4.44 43.07
C MET A 92 -11.70 -5.55 43.82
N ALA A 93 -11.97 -6.68 43.16
CA ALA A 93 -12.62 -7.83 43.79
C ALA A 93 -11.79 -8.40 44.95
N GLN A 94 -10.48 -8.54 44.76
CA GLN A 94 -9.55 -8.97 45.82
C GLN A 94 -9.53 -8.00 47.00
N THR A 95 -9.55 -6.70 46.72
CA THR A 95 -9.58 -5.65 47.77
C THR A 95 -10.83 -5.78 48.63
N ILE A 96 -12.01 -5.91 47.99
CA ILE A 96 -13.29 -6.10 48.71
C ILE A 96 -13.26 -7.37 49.56
N GLN A 97 -12.75 -8.48 49.00
CA GLN A 97 -12.70 -9.75 49.72
C GLN A 97 -11.74 -9.71 50.91
N THR A 98 -10.61 -9.02 50.79
CA THR A 98 -9.66 -8.82 51.89
C THR A 98 -10.27 -7.99 53.02
N LEU A 99 -11.00 -6.91 52.68
CA LEU A 99 -11.71 -6.09 53.66
C LEU A 99 -12.81 -6.88 54.37
N ALA A 100 -13.53 -7.75 53.66
CA ALA A 100 -14.58 -8.59 54.24
C ALA A 100 -14.08 -9.66 55.21
N LEU A 101 -12.83 -10.13 55.06
CA LEU A 101 -12.22 -11.16 55.93
C LEU A 101 -11.56 -10.56 57.20
N ASN A 102 -11.35 -9.24 57.24
CA ASN A 102 -10.70 -8.54 58.35
C ASN A 102 -11.70 -7.88 59.33
N VAL A 103 -13.01 -8.18 59.19
CA VAL A 103 -14.11 -7.75 60.08
C VAL A 103 -14.65 -8.97 60.81
#